data_AF-A0A0P6X0S0-F1
#
_entry.id   AF-A0A0P6X0S0-F1
#
_cell.length_a   1.000
_cell.length_b   1.000
_cell.length_c   1.000
_cell.angle_alpha   90.00
_cell.angle_beta   90.00
_cell.angle_gamma   90.00
#
_symmetry.space_group_name_H-M   'P 1'
#
loop_
_entity.id
_entity.type
_entity.pdbx_description
1 polymer ?
#
loop_
_entity_poly.entity_id
_entity_poly.type
_entity_poly.pdbx_seq_one_letter_code
_entity_poly.pdbx_strand_id
1 'polypeptide(L)'
;MASASAAVANPNAVQLILSKAEKNLIRVATRDQGVPGFDEVEIPQPRGPTVCFRGRMLADTQWTTRGTDPLLISLELWETEAGALVAAAFSEPAGREDGFEDCRVLVVDPTADIQAAHFAVMEHFQWADRARSMVRELGWDLRQEVA
;
A
#
# COMPACT_ATOMS: atom_id res chain seq x y z
N MET A 1 -15.38 -36.30 -32.27
CA MET A 1 -13.95 -36.19 -31.94
C MET A 1 -13.67 -34.72 -31.63
N ALA A 2 -13.53 -34.36 -30.36
CA ALA A 2 -13.26 -32.98 -29.95
C ALA A 2 -11.75 -32.78 -29.82
N SER A 3 -11.21 -31.80 -30.57
CA SER A 3 -9.79 -31.49 -30.61
C SER A 3 -9.41 -30.62 -29.40
N ALA A 4 -8.43 -31.07 -28.61
CA ALA A 4 -7.86 -30.32 -27.50
C ALA A 4 -6.89 -29.25 -28.03
N SER A 5 -7.22 -27.98 -27.81
CA SER A 5 -6.33 -26.85 -28.09
C SER A 5 -5.31 -26.73 -26.97
N ALA A 6 -4.06 -27.07 -27.24
CA ALA A 6 -2.94 -26.83 -26.33
C ALA A 6 -2.61 -25.33 -26.29
N ALA A 7 -2.77 -24.70 -25.13
CA ALA A 7 -2.36 -23.33 -24.90
C ALA A 7 -0.82 -23.25 -24.98
N VAL A 8 -0.31 -22.59 -26.02
CA VAL A 8 1.12 -22.32 -26.18
C VAL A 8 1.48 -21.21 -25.20
N ALA A 9 2.20 -21.56 -24.14
CA ALA A 9 2.70 -20.59 -23.16
C ALA A 9 3.62 -19.59 -23.85
N ASN A 10 3.32 -18.29 -23.68
CA ASN A 10 4.11 -17.21 -24.27
C ASN A 10 5.47 -17.11 -23.56
N PRO A 11 6.60 -17.40 -24.25
CA PRO A 11 7.92 -17.42 -23.63
C PRO A 11 8.36 -16.06 -23.06
N ASN A 12 7.81 -14.96 -23.57
CA ASN A 12 8.10 -13.61 -23.09
C ASN A 12 7.43 -13.34 -21.71
N ALA A 13 6.26 -13.92 -21.46
CA ALA A 13 5.58 -13.79 -20.18
C ALA A 13 6.34 -14.54 -19.07
N VAL A 14 6.91 -15.71 -19.39
CA VAL A 14 7.71 -16.51 -18.46
C VAL A 14 9.02 -15.80 -18.10
N GLN A 15 9.71 -15.20 -19.08
CA GLN A 15 10.92 -14.40 -18.80
C GLN A 15 10.64 -13.18 -17.92
N LEU A 16 9.49 -12.51 -18.11
CA LEU A 16 9.10 -11.37 -17.30
C LEU A 16 8.83 -11.77 -15.84
N ILE A 17 8.10 -12.87 -15.62
CA ILE A 17 7.81 -13.40 -14.28
C ILE A 17 9.10 -13.82 -13.56
N LEU A 18 10.01 -14.50 -14.26
CA LEU A 18 11.30 -14.93 -13.71
C LEU A 18 12.17 -13.72 -13.34
N SER A 19 12.22 -12.68 -14.17
CA SER A 19 13.00 -11.47 -13.89
C SER A 19 12.46 -10.67 -12.69
N LYS A 20 11.13 -10.64 -12.49
CA LYS A 20 10.51 -10.05 -11.29
C LYS A 20 10.80 -10.87 -10.04
N ALA A 21 10.75 -12.20 -10.14
CA ALA A 21 11.04 -13.09 -9.03
C ALA A 21 12.53 -13.03 -8.60
N GLU A 22 13.46 -12.96 -9.55
CA GLU A 22 14.90 -12.83 -9.27
C GLU A 22 15.25 -11.49 -8.60
N LYS A 23 14.67 -10.38 -9.08
CA LYS A 23 14.84 -9.07 -8.43
C LYS A 23 14.29 -9.06 -7.00
N ASN A 24 13.15 -9.72 -6.77
CA ASN A 24 12.58 -9.85 -5.43
C ASN A 24 13.47 -10.71 -4.51
N LEU A 25 14.06 -11.80 -5.01
CA LEU A 25 14.95 -12.68 -4.24
C LEU A 25 16.28 -12.01 -3.85
N ILE A 26 16.90 -11.24 -4.76
CA ILE A 26 18.15 -10.52 -4.47
C ILE A 26 17.91 -9.40 -3.43
N ARG A 27 16.73 -8.76 -3.46
CA ARG A 27 16.33 -7.74 -2.47
C ARG A 27 16.14 -8.32 -1.08
N VAL A 28 15.60 -9.54 -0.99
CA VAL A 28 15.43 -10.27 0.28
C VAL A 28 16.75 -10.75 0.87
N ALA A 29 17.76 -11.07 0.06
CA ALA A 29 19.03 -11.62 0.53
C ALA A 29 20.02 -10.57 1.11
N THR A 30 19.79 -9.28 0.89
CA THR A 30 20.72 -8.20 1.30
C THR A 30 20.28 -7.48 2.60
N ARG A 31 19.26 -8.00 3.29
CA ARG A 31 18.39 -7.32 4.29
C ARG A 31 18.83 -7.40 5.76
N ASP A 32 19.97 -8.03 6.06
CA ASP A 32 20.18 -8.71 7.37
C ASP A 32 20.94 -7.90 8.45
N GLN A 33 20.64 -6.60 8.62
CA GLN A 33 21.25 -5.79 9.71
C GLN A 33 20.31 -4.83 10.46
N GLY A 34 18.99 -4.88 10.30
CA GLY A 34 18.14 -3.88 10.96
C GLY A 34 17.23 -4.39 12.07
N VAL A 35 16.48 -3.45 12.65
CA VAL A 35 15.62 -3.69 13.82
C VAL A 35 14.58 -4.78 13.49
N PRO A 36 14.42 -5.81 14.34
CA PRO A 36 13.38 -6.82 14.14
C PRO A 36 12.00 -6.18 14.02
N GLY A 37 11.25 -6.57 12.99
CA GLY A 37 9.89 -6.07 12.73
C GLY A 37 9.80 -4.84 11.83
N PHE A 38 10.93 -4.31 11.32
CA PHE A 38 10.93 -3.27 10.30
C PHE A 38 11.44 -3.82 8.95
N ASP A 39 10.67 -3.60 7.91
CA ASP A 39 10.95 -4.01 6.54
C ASP A 39 11.39 -2.81 5.68
N GLU A 40 12.30 -3.04 4.73
CA GLU A 40 12.52 -2.08 3.65
C GLU A 40 11.31 -2.10 2.71
N VAL A 41 10.68 -0.93 2.55
CA VAL A 41 9.49 -0.69 1.75
C VAL A 41 9.84 0.31 0.65
N GLU A 42 9.44 0.02 -0.58
CA GLU A 42 9.50 0.93 -1.71
C GLU A 42 8.10 1.04 -2.31
N ILE A 43 7.54 2.26 -2.32
CA ILE A 43 6.22 2.56 -2.88
C ILE A 43 6.41 3.46 -4.11
N PRO A 44 6.40 2.87 -5.33
CA PRO A 44 6.43 3.67 -6.55
C PRO A 44 5.10 4.40 -6.73
N GLN A 45 5.16 5.69 -7.04
CA GLN A 45 3.98 6.50 -7.36
C GLN A 45 3.93 6.77 -8.87
N PRO A 46 2.78 6.59 -9.53
CA PRO A 46 2.62 6.95 -10.94
C PRO A 46 2.92 8.43 -11.22
N ARG A 47 2.71 9.27 -10.20
CA ARG A 47 3.01 10.71 -10.21
C ARG A 47 3.76 11.07 -8.94
N GLY A 48 4.96 11.60 -9.10
CA GLY A 48 5.81 12.04 -7.98
C GLY A 48 6.96 11.08 -7.70
N PRO A 49 7.68 11.29 -6.57
CA PRO A 49 8.82 10.47 -6.21
C PRO A 49 8.37 9.10 -5.70
N THR A 50 9.20 8.08 -5.98
CA THR A 50 9.13 6.80 -5.27
C THR A 50 9.48 7.03 -3.80
N VAL A 51 8.64 6.53 -2.89
CA VAL A 51 8.86 6.65 -1.45
C VAL A 51 9.55 5.38 -0.93
N CYS A 52 10.78 5.52 -0.46
CA CYS A 52 11.58 4.43 0.11
C CYS A 52 11.80 4.67 1.60
N PHE A 53 11.47 3.69 2.44
CA PHE A 53 11.67 3.79 3.88
C PHE A 53 11.84 2.40 4.51
N ARG A 54 12.30 2.40 5.76
CA ARG A 54 12.32 1.20 6.61
C ARG A 54 11.21 1.35 7.65
N GLY A 55 10.21 0.48 7.60
CA GLY A 55 8.95 0.66 8.32
C GLY A 55 8.31 -0.65 8.76
N ARG A 56 7.45 -0.56 9.77
CA ARG A 56 6.53 -1.64 10.17
C ARG A 56 5.11 -1.29 9.76
N MET A 57 4.37 -2.24 9.22
CA MET A 57 2.95 -2.02 8.92
C MET A 57 2.17 -1.98 10.24
N LEU A 58 1.41 -0.92 10.45
CA LEU A 58 0.53 -0.78 11.61
C LEU A 58 -0.82 -1.41 11.32
N ALA A 59 -1.41 -1.07 10.18
CA ALA A 59 -2.70 -1.60 9.75
C ALA A 59 -2.88 -1.46 8.24
N ASP A 60 -3.71 -2.32 7.67
CA ASP A 60 -4.13 -2.26 6.28
C ASP A 60 -5.63 -2.57 6.16
N THR A 61 -6.22 -2.14 5.06
CA THR A 61 -7.57 -2.57 4.69
C THR A 61 -7.76 -2.50 3.19
N GLN A 62 -8.55 -3.43 2.66
CA GLN A 62 -8.83 -3.54 1.24
C GLN A 62 -10.31 -3.77 0.99
N TRP A 63 -10.86 -3.14 -0.05
CA TRP A 63 -12.23 -3.39 -0.49
C TRP A 63 -12.41 -3.06 -1.97
N THR A 64 -13.44 -3.66 -2.56
CA THR A 64 -13.85 -3.34 -3.93
C THR A 64 -15.01 -2.35 -3.91
N THR A 65 -14.93 -1.28 -4.70
CA THR A 65 -16.04 -0.35 -4.89
C THR A 65 -17.19 -1.02 -5.66
N ARG A 66 -18.40 -0.50 -5.47
CA ARG A 66 -19.58 -0.97 -6.22
C ARG A 66 -19.75 -0.10 -7.46
N GLY A 67 -20.16 -0.68 -8.59
CA GLY A 67 -20.47 0.07 -9.81
C GLY A 67 -20.17 -0.71 -11.07
N THR A 68 -20.31 -0.04 -12.22
CA THR A 68 -20.06 -0.60 -13.55
C THR A 68 -18.58 -0.87 -13.80
N ASP A 69 -17.69 -0.06 -13.21
CA ASP A 69 -16.24 -0.20 -13.27
C ASP A 69 -15.67 -0.24 -11.83
N PRO A 70 -15.73 -1.41 -11.15
CA PRO A 70 -15.29 -1.54 -9.78
C PRO A 70 -13.78 -1.36 -9.65
N LEU A 71 -13.36 -0.65 -8.61
CA LEU A 71 -11.97 -0.46 -8.23
C LEU A 71 -11.68 -1.25 -6.97
N LEU A 72 -10.54 -1.93 -6.93
CA LEU A 72 -9.94 -2.44 -5.72
C LEU A 72 -9.17 -1.29 -5.07
N ILE A 73 -9.59 -0.91 -3.87
CA ILE A 73 -8.95 0.12 -3.06
C ILE A 73 -8.22 -0.59 -1.92
N SER A 74 -6.94 -0.28 -1.77
CA SER A 74 -6.12 -0.73 -0.65
C SER A 74 -5.57 0.48 0.10
N LEU A 75 -5.70 0.50 1.41
CA LEU A 75 -5.08 1.50 2.28
C LEU A 75 -4.09 0.80 3.20
N GLU A 76 -2.92 1.40 3.34
CA GLU A 76 -1.87 0.89 4.22
C GLU A 76 -1.34 2.03 5.09
N LEU A 77 -1.15 1.74 6.36
CA LEU A 77 -0.54 2.64 7.33
C LEU A 77 0.70 1.99 7.91
N TRP A 78 1.82 2.68 7.79
CA TRP A 78 3.13 2.25 8.25
C TRP A 78 3.70 3.24 9.27
N GLU A 79 4.60 2.74 10.12
CA GLU A 79 5.45 3.55 10.99
C GLU A 79 6.92 3.29 10.65
N THR A 80 7.69 4.36 10.46
CA THR A 80 9.13 4.27 10.21
C THR A 80 9.91 4.08 11.51
N GLU A 81 11.19 3.68 11.42
CA GLU A 81 12.05 3.55 12.62
C GLU A 81 12.19 4.87 13.41
N ALA A 82 12.03 6.01 12.73
CA ALA A 82 12.06 7.34 13.35
C ALA A 82 10.71 7.79 13.94
N GLY A 83 9.66 6.96 13.86
CA GLY A 83 8.31 7.28 14.35
C GLY A 83 7.47 8.13 13.38
N ALA A 84 7.93 8.33 12.14
CA ALA A 84 7.11 8.99 11.11
C ALA A 84 6.01 8.03 10.64
N LEU A 85 4.82 8.55 10.35
CA LEU A 85 3.73 7.77 9.78
C LEU A 85 3.76 7.87 8.25
N VAL A 86 3.58 6.75 7.56
CA VAL A 86 3.44 6.69 6.11
C VAL A 86 2.09 6.08 5.76
N ALA A 87 1.23 6.88 5.13
CA ALA A 87 -0.10 6.48 4.71
C ALA A 87 -0.13 6.32 3.18
N ALA A 88 -0.37 5.11 2.69
CA ALA A 88 -0.43 4.80 1.27
C ALA A 88 -1.86 4.41 0.87
N ALA A 89 -2.36 5.00 -0.22
CA ALA A 89 -3.66 4.70 -0.78
C ALA A 89 -3.48 4.26 -2.23
N PHE A 90 -3.90 3.03 -2.53
CA PHE A 90 -3.82 2.41 -3.83
C PHE A 90 -5.22 2.24 -4.41
N SER A 91 -5.34 2.41 -5.72
CA SER A 91 -6.56 2.06 -6.44
C SER A 91 -6.24 1.46 -7.79
N GLU A 92 -6.82 0.30 -8.07
CA GLU A 92 -6.67 -0.41 -9.34
C GLU A 92 -8.02 -1.00 -9.81
N PRO A 93 -8.22 -1.29 -11.09
CA PRO A 93 -9.45 -1.95 -11.55
C PRO A 93 -9.57 -3.37 -11.00
N ALA A 94 -10.73 -3.71 -10.41
CA ALA A 94 -10.93 -5.00 -9.73
C ALA A 94 -11.14 -6.22 -10.67
N GLY A 95 -10.89 -6.09 -11.97
CA GLY A 95 -11.16 -7.16 -12.93
C GLY A 95 -10.77 -6.87 -14.37
N ARG A 96 -9.91 -5.87 -14.61
CA ARG A 96 -9.39 -5.53 -15.93
C ARG A 96 -7.88 -5.32 -15.82
N GLU A 97 -7.12 -6.01 -16.65
CA GLU A 97 -5.65 -5.92 -16.67
C GLU A 97 -5.15 -4.65 -17.39
N ASP A 98 -6.02 -3.94 -18.11
CA ASP A 98 -5.67 -2.79 -18.96
C ASP A 98 -6.00 -1.42 -18.34
N GLY A 99 -6.42 -1.38 -17.07
CA GLY A 99 -6.72 -0.11 -16.42
C GLY A 99 -5.54 0.52 -15.68
N PHE A 100 -5.73 1.77 -15.27
CA PHE A 100 -4.70 2.57 -14.64
C PHE A 100 -4.64 2.28 -13.13
N GLU A 101 -3.46 1.89 -12.65
CA GLU A 101 -3.13 1.84 -11.22
C GLU A 101 -2.79 3.25 -10.73
N ASP A 102 -3.44 3.70 -9.65
CA ASP A 102 -3.09 4.94 -8.96
C ASP A 102 -2.55 4.64 -7.56
N CYS A 103 -1.54 5.40 -7.14
CA CYS A 103 -0.95 5.30 -5.81
C CYS A 103 -0.63 6.71 -5.30
N ARG A 104 -1.07 6.99 -4.08
CA ARG A 104 -0.83 8.26 -3.38
C ARG A 104 -0.28 7.97 -1.99
N VAL A 105 0.86 8.59 -1.68
CA VAL A 105 1.54 8.44 -0.39
C VAL A 105 1.62 9.78 0.33
N LEU A 106 1.24 9.77 1.60
CA LEU A 106 1.50 10.85 2.56
C LEU A 106 2.56 10.36 3.56
N VAL A 107 3.56 11.21 3.81
CA VAL A 107 4.50 11.05 4.93
C VAL A 107 4.20 12.14 5.95
N VAL A 108 4.00 11.74 7.20
CA VAL A 108 3.82 12.65 8.33
C VAL A 108 5.02 12.51 9.25
N ASP A 109 5.83 13.57 9.32
CA ASP A 109 7.00 13.60 10.18
C ASP A 109 6.62 13.39 11.66
N PRO A 110 7.53 12.82 12.47
CA PRO A 110 7.29 12.65 13.90
C PRO A 110 6.99 14.01 14.54
N THR A 111 5.88 14.10 15.26
CA THR A 111 5.43 15.33 15.91
C THR A 111 4.99 15.05 17.34
N ALA A 112 5.07 16.06 18.20
CA ALA A 112 4.50 16.00 19.55
C ALA A 112 2.96 16.04 19.53
N ASP A 113 2.37 16.62 18.49
CA ASP A 113 0.91 16.64 18.29
C ASP A 113 0.46 15.39 17.52
N ILE A 114 0.35 14.29 18.26
CA ILE A 114 -0.06 12.99 17.74
C ILE A 114 -1.46 13.05 17.12
N GLN A 115 -2.35 13.89 17.65
CA GLN A 115 -3.70 14.03 17.12
C GLN A 115 -3.70 14.70 15.74
N ALA A 116 -2.92 15.77 15.56
CA ALA A 116 -2.73 16.38 14.25
C ALA A 116 -2.15 15.40 13.23
N ALA A 117 -1.20 14.54 13.64
CA ALA A 117 -0.67 13.48 12.77
C ALA A 117 -1.75 12.47 12.35
N HIS A 118 -2.58 12.02 13.31
CA HIS A 118 -3.70 11.12 13.02
C HIS A 118 -4.70 11.76 12.05
N PHE A 119 -5.02 13.05 12.23
CA PHE A 119 -5.92 13.77 11.32
C PHE A 119 -5.34 13.94 9.92
N ALA A 120 -4.02 14.20 9.79
CA ALA A 120 -3.37 14.27 8.49
C ALA A 120 -3.47 12.93 7.73
N VAL A 121 -3.24 11.80 8.42
CA VAL A 121 -3.44 10.47 7.84
C VAL A 121 -4.90 10.25 7.41
N MET A 122 -5.86 10.64 8.25
CA MET A 122 -7.27 10.47 7.92
C MET A 122 -7.74 11.36 6.76
N GLU A 123 -7.18 12.57 6.64
CA GLU A 123 -7.44 13.47 5.51
C GLU A 123 -6.92 12.87 4.20
N HIS A 124 -5.72 12.27 4.22
CA HIS A 124 -5.17 11.54 3.07
C HIS A 124 -6.06 10.37 2.65
N PHE A 125 -6.59 9.62 3.63
CA PHE A 125 -7.57 8.56 3.40
C PHE A 125 -9.00 9.06 3.14
N GLN A 126 -9.17 10.38 2.98
CA GLN A 126 -10.46 11.03 2.69
C GLN A 126 -11.56 10.62 3.68
N TRP A 127 -11.19 10.34 4.92
CA TRP A 127 -12.09 9.92 5.98
C TRP A 127 -12.95 8.69 5.66
N ALA A 128 -12.49 7.82 4.75
CA ALA A 128 -13.23 6.62 4.35
C ALA A 128 -13.61 5.75 5.57
N ASP A 129 -14.82 5.19 5.56
CA ASP A 129 -15.32 4.37 6.68
C ASP A 129 -14.40 3.17 7.00
N ARG A 130 -13.83 2.56 5.95
CA ARG A 130 -12.85 1.47 6.10
C ARG A 130 -11.57 1.93 6.78
N ALA A 131 -11.07 3.12 6.44
CA ALA A 131 -9.92 3.72 7.12
C ALA A 131 -10.23 4.00 8.59
N ARG A 132 -11.43 4.51 8.90
CA ARG A 132 -11.86 4.76 10.29
C ARG A 132 -11.92 3.46 11.10
N SER A 133 -12.46 2.39 10.54
CA SER A 133 -12.45 1.08 11.20
C SER A 133 -11.02 0.58 11.43
N MET A 134 -10.16 0.66 10.42
CA MET A 134 -8.76 0.25 10.48
C MET A 134 -7.99 0.95 11.61
N VAL A 135 -8.07 2.28 11.71
CA VAL A 135 -7.32 3.02 12.76
C VAL A 135 -7.95 2.91 14.16
N ARG A 136 -9.23 2.56 14.27
CA ARG A 136 -9.86 2.27 15.58
C ARG A 136 -9.29 1.02 16.22
N GLU A 137 -8.90 0.02 15.44
CA GLU A 137 -8.24 -1.18 15.94
C GLU A 137 -6.85 -0.85 16.52
N LEU A 138 -6.24 0.24 16.06
CA LEU A 138 -5.02 0.82 16.63
C LEU A 138 -5.27 1.71 17.86
N GLY A 139 -6.53 1.88 18.26
CA GLY A 139 -6.91 2.72 19.40
C GLY A 139 -6.87 4.23 19.13
N TRP A 140 -6.87 4.67 17.86
CA TRP A 140 -6.87 6.10 17.54
C TRP A 140 -8.17 6.78 17.97
N ASP A 141 -8.07 7.90 18.68
CA ASP A 141 -9.21 8.79 18.96
C ASP A 141 -9.30 9.88 17.90
N LEU A 142 -10.38 9.85 17.12
CA LEU A 142 -10.61 10.78 16.01
C LEU A 142 -11.55 11.94 16.36
N ARG A 143 -11.75 12.25 17.65
CA ARG A 143 -12.59 13.36 18.11
C ARG A 143 -11.79 14.65 18.27
N GLN A 144 -12.31 15.77 17.75
CA GLN A 144 -11.76 17.10 17.97
C GLN A 144 -12.73 17.91 18.83
N GLU A 145 -12.25 18.46 19.94
CA GLU A 145 -13.01 19.41 20.76
C GLU A 145 -12.84 20.82 20.20
N VAL A 146 -13.94 21.58 20.13
CA VAL A 146 -13.97 22.97 19.65
C VAL A 146 -14.55 23.83 20.76
N ALA A 147 -13.81 24.87 21.14
CA ALA A 147 -14.17 25.82 22.20
C ALA A 147 -15.17 26.89 21.72
#